data_AF-A0A963KTK5-F1
#
_entry.id   AF-A0A963KTK5-F1
#
_cell.length_a   1.000
_cell.length_b   1.000
_cell.length_c   1.000
_cell.angle_alpha   90.00
_cell.angle_beta   90.00
_cell.angle_gamma   90.00
#
_symmetry.space_group_name_H-M   'P 1'
#
loop_
_entity.id
_entity.type
_entity.pdbx_description
1 polymer ?
#
loop_
_entity_poly.entity_id
_entity_poly.type
_entity_poly.pdbx_seq_one_letter_code
_entity_poly.pdbx_strand_id
1 'polypeptide(L)'
;MQAYQALEARFRRISGLAGASAILNWDQAVMMPRGANAVRGEQMAVLGGLIHEITTAAETGELIARAHEEAGELDGWQAANLGEIERVYRRATALDGKLVEAIARATNNCEMAWREAREKDDFAGL
;
A
#
# COMPACT_ATOMS: atom_id res chain seq x y z
N MET A 1 26.61 -4.54 -0.82
CA MET A 1 25.82 -3.38 -0.38
C MET A 1 24.97 -2.69 -1.47
N GLN A 2 25.32 -2.76 -2.75
CA GLN A 2 24.66 -1.96 -3.80
C GLN A 2 23.19 -2.35 -3.99
N ALA A 3 22.86 -3.64 -3.86
CA ALA A 3 21.48 -4.12 -3.99
C ALA A 3 20.58 -3.61 -2.86
N TYR A 4 21.07 -3.67 -1.61
CA TYR A 4 20.35 -3.15 -0.45
C TYR A 4 20.10 -1.64 -0.54
N GLN A 5 21.09 -0.84 -0.97
CA GLN A 5 20.91 0.60 -1.17
C GLN A 5 19.86 0.92 -2.25
N ALA A 6 19.79 0.12 -3.31
CA ALA A 6 18.75 0.24 -4.32
C ALA A 6 17.35 -0.10 -3.76
N LEU A 7 17.25 -1.10 -2.87
CA LEU A 7 16.01 -1.39 -2.14
C LEU A 7 15.60 -0.23 -1.23
N GLU A 8 16.54 0.37 -0.49
CA GLU A 8 16.24 1.55 0.33
C GLU A 8 15.71 2.72 -0.50
N ALA A 9 16.30 2.99 -1.67
CA ALA A 9 15.83 4.03 -2.57
C ALA A 9 14.40 3.75 -3.08
N ARG A 10 14.11 2.49 -3.43
CA ARG A 10 12.76 2.05 -3.82
C ARG A 10 11.74 2.23 -2.69
N PHE A 11 12.06 1.77 -1.49
CA PHE A 11 11.16 1.86 -0.34
C PHE A 11 11.00 3.29 0.17
N ARG A 12 12.00 4.16 -0.03
CA ARG A 12 11.87 5.61 0.20
C ARG A 12 10.83 6.23 -0.74
N ARG A 13 10.83 5.85 -2.02
CA ARG A 13 9.80 6.29 -2.98
C ARG A 13 8.41 5.78 -2.60
N ILE A 14 8.30 4.50 -2.24
CA ILE A 14 7.04 3.92 -1.74
C ILE A 14 6.54 4.69 -0.50
N SER A 15 7.43 4.99 0.45
CA SER A 15 7.09 5.74 1.65
C SER A 15 6.57 7.14 1.34
N GLY A 16 7.12 7.83 0.34
CA GLY A 16 6.63 9.14 -0.10
C GLY A 16 5.20 9.08 -0.65
N LEU A 17 4.92 8.09 -1.50
CA LEU A 17 3.58 7.85 -2.06
C LEU A 17 2.57 7.45 -0.97
N ALA A 18 3.00 6.60 -0.03
CA ALA A 18 2.17 6.19 1.11
C ALA A 18 1.86 7.38 2.04
N GLY A 19 2.84 8.27 2.27
CA GLY A 19 2.64 9.51 3.02
C GLY A 19 1.61 10.44 2.36
N ALA A 20 1.68 10.62 1.04
CA ALA A 20 0.68 11.39 0.29
C ALA A 20 -0.72 10.76 0.42
N SER A 21 -0.80 9.43 0.26
CA SER A 21 -2.05 8.67 0.44
C SER A 21 -2.64 8.84 1.84
N ALA A 22 -1.80 8.87 2.88
CA ALA A 22 -2.24 9.06 4.26
C ALA A 22 -2.87 10.45 4.47
N ILE A 23 -2.27 11.51 3.92
CA ILE A 23 -2.83 12.87 4.00
C ILE A 23 -4.16 12.97 3.24
N LEU A 24 -4.26 12.36 2.06
CA LEU A 24 -5.51 12.32 1.29
C LEU A 24 -6.63 11.57 2.00
N ASN A 25 -6.30 10.47 2.69
CA ASN A 25 -7.25 9.75 3.53
C ASN A 25 -7.72 10.61 4.72
N TRP A 26 -6.79 11.29 5.41
CA TRP A 26 -7.14 12.19 6.50
C TRP A 26 -8.06 13.32 6.01
N ASP A 27 -7.72 13.95 4.89
CA ASP A 27 -8.54 15.00 4.30
C ASP A 27 -9.94 14.48 3.95
N GLN A 28 -10.02 13.28 3.36
CA GLN A 28 -11.30 12.64 3.01
C GLN A 28 -12.19 12.44 4.25
N ALA A 29 -11.58 12.12 5.38
CA ALA A 29 -12.30 11.84 6.61
C ALA A 29 -12.77 13.11 7.35
N VAL A 30 -12.04 14.23 7.24
CA VAL A 30 -12.23 15.38 8.14
C VAL A 30 -12.61 16.67 7.41
N MET A 31 -12.00 16.96 6.26
CA MET A 31 -12.05 18.29 5.65
C MET A 31 -12.74 18.31 4.27
N MET A 32 -12.73 17.18 3.56
CA MET A 32 -13.15 17.11 2.17
C MET A 32 -14.63 17.50 2.00
N PRO A 33 -14.97 18.39 1.05
CA PRO A 33 -16.34 18.78 0.81
C PRO A 33 -17.17 17.63 0.25
N ARG A 34 -18.48 17.65 0.57
CA ARG A 34 -19.45 16.71 -0.01
C ARG A 34 -19.43 16.80 -1.55
N GLY A 35 -19.45 15.66 -2.23
CA GLY A 35 -19.42 15.56 -3.69
C GLY A 35 -18.02 15.35 -4.30
N ALA A 36 -16.94 15.47 -3.53
CA ALA A 36 -15.57 15.23 -4.03
C ALA A 36 -15.12 13.76 -4.00
N ASN A 37 -15.97 12.83 -3.53
CA ASN A 37 -15.63 11.41 -3.33
C ASN A 37 -15.05 10.75 -4.58
N ALA A 38 -15.60 10.99 -5.77
CA ALA A 38 -15.15 10.36 -7.00
C ALA A 38 -13.71 10.75 -7.37
N VAL A 39 -13.40 12.05 -7.29
CA VAL A 39 -12.06 12.57 -7.59
C VAL A 39 -11.04 12.07 -6.56
N ARG A 40 -11.41 12.06 -5.27
CA ARG A 40 -10.54 11.52 -4.22
C ARG A 40 -10.29 10.03 -4.40
N GLY A 41 -11.32 9.27 -4.75
CA GLY A 41 -11.20 7.84 -5.05
C GLY A 41 -10.19 7.57 -6.16
N GLU A 42 -10.23 8.34 -7.25
CA GLU A 42 -9.29 8.20 -8.37
C GLU A 42 -7.84 8.50 -7.93
N GLN A 43 -7.62 9.57 -7.17
CA GLN A 43 -6.29 9.91 -6.63
C GLN A 43 -5.72 8.77 -5.77
N MET A 44 -6.55 8.22 -4.89
CA MET A 44 -6.16 7.10 -4.03
C MET A 44 -5.89 5.82 -4.83
N ALA A 45 -6.67 5.55 -5.89
CA ALA A 45 -6.48 4.41 -6.77
C ALA A 45 -5.14 4.48 -7.53
N VAL A 46 -4.82 5.64 -8.11
CA VAL A 46 -3.54 5.86 -8.81
C VAL A 46 -2.35 5.68 -7.88
N LEU A 47 -2.39 6.28 -6.68
CA LEU A 47 -1.30 6.14 -5.71
C LEU A 47 -1.15 4.69 -5.22
N GLY A 48 -2.27 4.01 -4.94
CA GLY A 48 -2.27 2.59 -4.57
C GLY A 48 -1.70 1.70 -5.66
N GLY A 49 -2.06 1.94 -6.92
CA GLY A 49 -1.52 1.24 -8.09
C GLY A 49 -0.01 1.41 -8.22
N LEU A 50 0.50 2.64 -8.13
CA LEU A 50 1.94 2.90 -8.21
C LEU A 50 2.73 2.25 -7.05
N ILE A 51 2.20 2.31 -5.82
CA ILE A 51 2.82 1.64 -4.67
C ILE A 51 2.90 0.13 -4.93
N HIS A 52 1.79 -0.48 -5.38
CA HIS A 52 1.73 -1.90 -5.66
C HIS A 52 2.70 -2.29 -6.78
N GLU A 53 2.69 -1.59 -7.91
CA GLU A 53 3.56 -1.83 -9.06
C GLU A 53 5.04 -1.82 -8.67
N ILE A 54 5.50 -0.80 -7.95
CA ILE A 54 6.90 -0.72 -7.49
C ILE A 54 7.23 -1.85 -6.52
N THR A 55 6.29 -2.18 -5.63
CA THR A 55 6.50 -3.24 -4.63
C THR A 55 6.58 -4.61 -5.31
N THR A 56 5.72 -4.93 -6.27
CA THR A 56 5.63 -6.26 -6.88
C THR A 56 6.48 -6.43 -8.13
N ALA A 57 7.19 -5.38 -8.58
CA ALA A 57 8.08 -5.46 -9.73
C ALA A 57 9.11 -6.60 -9.59
N ALA A 58 9.40 -7.29 -10.70
CA ALA A 58 10.40 -8.36 -10.73
C ALA A 58 11.76 -7.89 -10.20
N GLU A 59 12.17 -6.67 -10.57
CA GLU A 59 13.41 -6.05 -10.12
C GLU A 59 13.47 -5.90 -8.58
N THR A 60 12.34 -5.68 -7.91
CA THR A 60 12.31 -5.63 -6.44
C THR A 60 12.64 -7.00 -5.85
N GLY A 61 12.11 -8.08 -6.42
CA GLY A 61 12.43 -9.45 -6.03
C GLY A 61 13.89 -9.83 -6.31
N GLU A 62 14.42 -9.46 -7.47
CA GLU A 62 15.81 -9.68 -7.84
C GLU A 62 16.79 -8.97 -6.89
N LEU A 63 16.46 -7.74 -6.51
CA LEU A 63 17.26 -6.98 -5.55
C LEU A 63 17.22 -7.56 -4.14
N ILE A 64 16.07 -8.11 -3.71
CA ILE A 64 15.98 -8.84 -2.43
C ILE A 64 16.90 -10.06 -2.45
N ALA A 65 16.85 -10.87 -3.52
CA ALA A 65 17.70 -12.05 -3.65
C ALA A 65 19.20 -11.68 -3.60
N ARG A 66 19.60 -10.66 -4.38
CA ARG A 66 20.99 -10.16 -4.37
C ARG A 66 21.41 -9.57 -3.02
N ALA A 67 20.53 -8.85 -2.34
CA ALA A 67 20.82 -8.30 -1.02
C ALA A 67 21.06 -9.40 0.03
N HIS A 68 20.41 -10.56 -0.10
CA HIS A 68 20.68 -11.74 0.71
C HIS A 68 22.05 -12.38 0.41
N GLU A 69 22.48 -12.40 -0.86
CA GLU A 69 23.84 -12.85 -1.21
C GLU A 69 24.91 -11.93 -0.62
N GLU A 70 24.62 -10.64 -0.54
CA GLU A 70 25.47 -9.59 0.05
C GLU A 70 25.30 -9.45 1.58
N ALA A 71 24.56 -10.36 2.25
CA ALA A 71 24.14 -10.18 3.65
C ALA A 71 25.32 -10.04 4.64
N GLY A 72 26.49 -10.62 4.34
CA GLY A 72 27.69 -10.50 5.16
C GLY A 72 28.26 -9.07 5.24
N GLU A 73 27.82 -8.17 4.37
CA GLU A 73 28.22 -6.75 4.33
C GLU A 73 27.21 -5.84 5.06
N LEU A 74 26.08 -6.38 5.53
CA LEU A 74 25.02 -5.60 6.16
C LEU A 74 25.24 -5.52 7.67
N ASP A 75 24.97 -4.34 8.24
CA ASP A 75 24.85 -4.22 9.69
C ASP A 75 23.55 -4.86 10.21
N GLY A 76 23.43 -4.99 11.54
CA GLY A 76 22.27 -5.63 12.16
C GLY A 76 20.94 -4.93 11.88
N TRP A 77 20.95 -3.60 11.69
CA TRP A 77 19.74 -2.84 11.36
C TRP A 77 19.35 -3.08 9.89
N GLN A 78 20.32 -3.03 8.99
CA GLN A 78 20.11 -3.26 7.56
C GLN A 78 19.61 -4.69 7.29
N ALA A 79 20.16 -5.69 7.96
CA ALA A 79 19.70 -7.07 7.87
C ALA A 79 18.24 -7.24 8.34
N ALA A 80 17.86 -6.57 9.45
CA ALA A 80 16.47 -6.57 9.92
C ALA A 80 15.53 -5.86 8.94
N ASN A 81 15.97 -4.71 8.39
CA ASN A 81 15.20 -3.96 7.41
C ASN A 81 15.00 -4.76 6.10
N LEU A 82 16.02 -5.50 5.65
CA LEU A 82 15.90 -6.41 4.50
C LEU A 82 14.82 -7.47 4.73
N GLY A 83 14.75 -8.04 5.94
CA GLY A 83 13.70 -8.99 6.33
C GLY A 83 12.29 -8.39 6.25
N GLU A 84 12.12 -7.14 6.70
CA GLU A 84 10.83 -6.45 6.58
C GLU A 84 10.45 -6.11 5.15
N ILE A 85 11.42 -5.68 4.34
CA ILE A 85 11.24 -5.45 2.89
C ILE A 85 10.76 -6.73 2.20
N GLU A 86 11.41 -7.85 2.46
CA GLU A 86 10.99 -9.15 1.90
C GLU A 86 9.59 -9.54 2.36
N ARG A 87 9.27 -9.35 3.65
CA ARG A 87 7.92 -9.63 4.18
C ARG A 87 6.85 -8.82 3.47
N VAL A 88 7.10 -7.53 3.21
CA VAL A 88 6.20 -6.65 2.46
C VAL A 88 6.06 -7.14 1.02
N TYR A 89 7.18 -7.43 0.34
CA TYR A 89 7.20 -7.96 -1.03
C TYR A 89 6.38 -9.24 -1.15
N ARG A 90 6.67 -10.24 -0.32
CA ARG A 90 5.97 -11.54 -0.31
C ARG A 90 4.48 -11.39 -0.07
N ARG A 91 4.07 -10.50 0.83
CA ARG A 91 2.64 -10.25 1.07
C ARG A 91 1.97 -9.61 -0.14
N ALA A 92 2.64 -8.67 -0.79
CA ALA A 92 2.11 -7.97 -1.96
C ALA A 92 1.99 -8.88 -3.19
N THR A 93 2.90 -9.85 -3.35
CA THR A 93 2.91 -10.79 -4.48
C THR A 93 2.14 -12.09 -4.23
N ALA A 94 1.69 -12.35 -3.00
CA ALA A 94 0.99 -13.58 -2.64
C ALA A 94 -0.46 -13.68 -3.14
N LEU A 95 -1.07 -12.56 -3.53
CA LEU A 95 -2.49 -12.50 -3.89
C LEU A 95 -2.65 -12.18 -5.38
N ASP A 96 -3.63 -12.83 -6.00
CA ASP A 96 -4.04 -12.50 -7.37
C ASP A 96 -4.64 -11.08 -7.44
N GLY A 97 -4.31 -10.34 -8.50
CA GLY A 97 -4.77 -8.96 -8.67
C GLY A 97 -6.30 -8.83 -8.64
N LYS A 98 -7.05 -9.80 -9.16
CA LYS A 98 -8.52 -9.77 -9.13
C LYS A 98 -9.06 -9.87 -7.71
N LEU A 99 -8.40 -10.65 -6.85
CA LEU A 99 -8.78 -10.77 -5.45
C LEU A 99 -8.53 -9.46 -4.70
N VAL A 100 -7.38 -8.83 -4.93
CA VAL A 100 -7.04 -7.53 -4.34
C VAL A 100 -8.05 -6.46 -4.74
N GLU A 101 -8.42 -6.38 -6.02
CA GLU A 101 -9.45 -5.45 -6.48
C GLU A 101 -10.84 -5.75 -5.91
N ALA A 102 -11.22 -7.03 -5.81
CA ALA A 102 -12.50 -7.43 -5.24
C ALA A 102 -12.61 -7.03 -3.76
N ILE A 103 -11.54 -7.22 -2.97
CA ILE A 103 -11.47 -6.78 -1.57
C ILE A 103 -11.56 -5.26 -1.47
N ALA A 104 -10.87 -4.52 -2.34
CA ALA A 104 -10.90 -3.06 -2.34
C ALA A 104 -12.30 -2.52 -2.64
N ARG A 105 -12.97 -3.05 -3.66
CA ARG A 105 -14.36 -2.70 -3.99
C ARG A 105 -15.33 -3.05 -2.85
N ALA A 106 -15.21 -4.25 -2.29
CA ALA A 106 -16.05 -4.68 -1.17
C ALA A 106 -15.87 -3.76 0.05
N THR A 107 -14.63 -3.43 0.42
CA THR A 107 -14.32 -2.54 1.55
C THR A 107 -14.92 -1.15 1.37
N ASN A 108 -14.78 -0.55 0.18
CA ASN A 108 -15.33 0.79 -0.09
C ASN A 108 -16.87 0.78 -0.04
N ASN A 109 -17.51 -0.21 -0.67
CA ASN A 109 -18.96 -0.35 -0.65
C ASN A 109 -19.48 -0.56 0.79
N CYS A 110 -18.82 -1.42 1.57
CA CYS A 110 -19.16 -1.66 2.98
C CYS A 110 -19.01 -0.40 3.83
N GLU A 111 -17.95 0.38 3.66
CA GLU A 111 -17.74 1.64 4.40
C GLU A 111 -18.86 2.64 4.12
N MET A 112 -19.25 2.79 2.85
CA MET A 112 -20.34 3.69 2.45
C MET A 112 -21.69 3.24 3.01
N ALA A 113 -22.02 1.94 2.88
CA ALA A 113 -23.24 1.37 3.43
C ALA A 113 -23.30 1.52 4.96
N TRP A 114 -22.19 1.23 5.66
CA TRP A 114 -22.08 1.35 7.11
C TRP A 114 -22.28 2.80 7.58
N ARG A 115 -21.74 3.79 6.87
CA ARG A 115 -21.92 5.21 7.24
C ARG A 115 -23.39 5.61 7.22
N GLU A 116 -24.13 5.23 6.19
CA GLU A 116 -25.56 5.54 6.08
C GLU A 116 -26.40 4.75 7.09
N ALA A 117 -26.16 3.45 7.21
CA ALA A 117 -26.87 2.56 8.12
C ALA A 117 -26.67 2.98 9.58
N ARG A 118 -25.44 3.35 9.97
CA ARG A 118 -25.14 3.82 11.31
C ARG A 118 -25.82 5.14 11.65
N GLU A 119 -25.92 6.07 10.70
CA GLU A 119 -26.65 7.33 10.90
C GLU A 119 -28.15 7.09 11.13
N LYS A 120 -28.70 6.04 10.51
CA LYS A 120 -30.13 5.68 10.57
C LYS A 120 -30.49 4.64 11.64
N ASP A 121 -29.50 4.14 12.39
CA ASP A 121 -29.65 2.98 13.29
C ASP A 121 -30.25 1.74 12.60
N ASP A 122 -29.91 1.53 11.32
CA ASP A 122 -30.49 0.50 10.46
C ASP A 122 -29.52 -0.66 10.24
N PHE A 123 -29.50 -1.62 11.16
CA PHE A 123 -28.68 -2.82 11.00
C PHE A 123 -29.09 -3.70 9.81
N ALA A 124 -30.36 -3.63 9.38
CA ALA A 124 -30.85 -4.45 8.26
C ALA A 124 -30.43 -3.91 6.88
N GLY A 125 -30.08 -2.63 6.80
CA GLY A 125 -29.55 -1.96 5.61
C GLY A 125 -28.04 -2.11 5.40
N LEU A 126 -27.35 -2.85 6.27
CA LEU A 126 -25.90 -3.12 6.25
C LEU A 126 -25.59 -4.45 5.54
#